data_AF-A0A967L9F8-F1
#
_entry.id   AF-A0A967L9F8-F1
#
_cell.length_a   1.000
_cell.length_b   1.000
_cell.length_c   1.000
_cell.angle_alpha   90.00
_cell.angle_beta   90.00
_cell.angle_gamma   90.00
#
_symmetry.space_group_name_H-M   'P 1'
#
loop_
_entity.id
_entity.type
_entity.pdbx_description
1 polymer ?
#
loop_
_entity_poly.entity_id
_entity_poly.type
_entity_poly.pdbx_seq_one_letter_code
_entity_poly.pdbx_strand_id
1 'polypeptide(L)' 'TLQTFVRDELLAGSREVGLDDELLMDGYVDSVGVMRLTAFIEESFGLKVPPQDLTIENFRSVNSLSA' A
#
# COMPACT_ATOMS: atom_id res chain seq x y z
N THR A 1 10.77 5.10 0.82
CA THR A 1 10.52 3.64 0.93
C THR A 1 9.02 3.39 0.83
N LEU A 2 8.55 2.14 0.73
CA LEU A 2 7.11 1.84 0.65
C LEU A 2 6.29 2.51 1.76
N GLN A 3 6.79 2.46 3.00
CA GLN A 3 6.17 3.12 4.15
C GLN A 3 6.07 4.65 3.98
N THR A 4 7.11 5.31 3.44
CA THR A 4 7.10 6.75 3.15
C THR A 4 5.99 7.11 2.17
N PHE A 5 5.84 6.33 1.09
CA PHE A 5 4.81 6.57 0.08
C PHE A 5 3.41 6.43 0.69
N VAL A 6 3.16 5.37 1.45
CA VAL A 6 1.87 5.18 2.12
C VAL A 6 1.54 6.36 3.05
N ARG A 7 2.51 6.81 3.84
CA ARG A 7 2.32 7.95 4.75
C ARG A 7 2.09 9.28 4.03
N ASP A 8 2.93 9.60 3.05
CA ASP A 8 2.97 10.94 2.47
C ASP A 8 1.91 11.10 1.35
N GLU A 9 1.70 10.06 0.53
CA GLU A 9 0.81 10.12 -0.64
C GLU A 9 -0.60 9.55 -0.37
N LEU A 10 -0.75 8.55 0.50
CA LEU A 10 -2.07 7.98 0.80
C LEU A 10 -2.71 8.60 2.04
N LEU A 11 -1.90 8.94 3.05
CA LEU A 11 -2.37 9.52 4.31
C LEU A 11 -2.20 11.03 4.43
N ALA A 12 -1.68 11.69 3.40
CA ALA A 12 -1.40 13.12 3.40
C ALA A 12 -0.57 13.60 4.62
N GLY A 13 0.30 12.73 5.16
CA GLY A 13 1.13 13.02 6.33
C GLY A 13 0.36 13.18 7.66
N SER A 14 -0.92 12.82 7.72
CA SER A 14 -1.78 13.07 8.89
C SER A 14 -1.55 12.13 10.07
N ARG A 15 -0.92 10.97 9.85
CA ARG A 15 -0.65 9.95 10.88
C ARG A 15 0.60 9.13 10.55
N GLU A 16 1.33 8.68 11.57
CA GLU A 16 2.32 7.62 11.40
C GLU A 16 1.60 6.28 11.14
N VAL A 17 2.04 5.55 10.11
CA VAL A 17 1.60 4.18 9.83
C VAL A 17 2.67 3.20 10.26
N GLY A 18 2.30 2.31 11.17
CA GLY A 18 3.05 1.13 11.54
C GLY A 18 3.14 0.13 10.39
N LEU A 19 4.14 -0.75 10.45
CA LEU A 19 4.31 -1.77 9.40
C LEU A 19 3.17 -2.79 9.37
N ASP A 20 2.52 -3.00 10.51
CA ASP A 20 1.45 -3.98 10.70
C ASP A 20 0.04 -3.35 10.79
N ASP A 21 -0.07 -2.03 10.58
CA ASP A 21 -1.37 -1.34 10.59
C ASP A 21 -2.24 -1.81 9.43
N GLU A 22 -3.54 -1.97 9.66
CA GLU A 22 -4.48 -2.47 8.67
C GLU A 22 -4.94 -1.34 7.72
N LEU A 23 -4.16 -1.12 6.66
CA LEU A 23 -4.33 -0.04 5.68
C LEU A 23 -5.75 0.05 5.11
N LEU A 24 -6.35 -1.10 4.78
CA LEU A 24 -7.68 -1.15 4.19
C LEU A 24 -8.80 -1.11 5.24
N MET A 25 -8.62 -1.81 6.37
CA MET A 25 -9.67 -1.95 7.38
C MET A 25 -9.85 -0.68 8.21
N ASP A 26 -8.76 0.03 8.49
CA ASP A 26 -8.80 1.32 9.18
C ASP A 26 -9.25 2.48 8.25
N GLY A 27 -9.47 2.19 6.96
CA GLY A 27 -9.88 3.18 5.97
C GLY A 27 -8.77 4.15 5.54
N TYR A 28 -7.51 3.81 5.81
CA TYR A 28 -6.36 4.60 5.36
C TYR A 28 -6.16 4.55 3.85
N VAL A 29 -6.51 3.43 3.24
CA VAL A 29 -6.37 3.18 1.81
C VAL A 29 -7.70 2.71 1.26
N ASP A 30 -8.19 3.39 0.23
CA ASP A 30 -9.38 3.01 -0.54
C ASP A 30 -8.99 2.26 -1.83
N SER A 31 -9.97 1.95 -2.67
CA SER A 31 -9.72 1.27 -3.95
C SER A 31 -8.81 2.07 -4.90
N VAL A 32 -8.84 3.40 -4.84
CA VAL A 32 -7.97 4.28 -5.65
C VAL A 32 -6.55 4.29 -5.09
N GLY A 33 -6.41 4.29 -3.77
CA GLY A 33 -5.14 4.17 -3.06
C GLY A 33 -4.43 2.85 -3.36
N VAL A 34 -5.16 1.74 -3.44
CA VAL A 34 -4.60 0.43 -3.87
C VAL A 34 -4.02 0.51 -5.28
N MET A 35 -4.72 1.13 -6.22
CA MET A 35 -4.21 1.30 -7.59
C MET A 35 -2.95 2.17 -7.64
N ARG A 36 -2.91 3.26 -6.85
CA ARG A 36 -1.71 4.12 -6.74
C ARG A 36 -0.54 3.39 -6.12
N LEU A 37 -0.78 2.61 -5.06
CA LEU A 37 0.25 1.81 -4.40
C LEU A 37 0.80 0.73 -5.33
N THR A 38 -0.09 0.09 -6.10
CA THR A 38 0.28 -0.88 -7.13
C THR A 38 1.19 -0.24 -8.17
N ALA A 39 0.80 0.90 -8.72
CA ALA A 39 1.61 1.64 -9.70
C ALA A 39 2.98 2.03 -9.13
N PHE A 40 3.02 2.51 -7.88
CA PHE A 40 4.27 2.83 -7.19
C PHE A 40 5.19 1.61 -7.05
N ILE A 41 4.66 0.44 -6.69
CA ILE A 41 5.42 -0.80 -6.57
C ILE A 41 5.96 -1.23 -7.94
N GLU A 42 5.10 -1.25 -8.97
CA GLU A 42 5.50 -1.62 -10.33
C GLU A 42 6.63 -0.71 -10.85
N GLU A 43 6.51 0.61 -10.66
CA GLU A 43 7.51 1.59 -11.09
C GLU A 43 8.81 1.50 -10.27
N SER A 44 8.69 1.39 -8.94
CA SER A 44 9.86 1.41 -8.04
C SER A 44 10.71 0.15 -8.15
N PHE A 45 10.08 -1.00 -8.41
CA PHE A 45 10.75 -2.30 -8.42
C PHE A 45 10.85 -2.94 -9.82
N GLY A 46 10.28 -2.30 -10.85
CA GLY A 46 10.32 -2.80 -12.23
C GLY A 46 9.57 -4.12 -12.41
N LEU A 47 8.53 -4.35 -11.61
CA LEU A 47 7.73 -5.58 -11.62
C LEU A 47 6.30 -5.32 -12.10
N LYS A 48 5.54 -6.39 -12.33
CA LYS A 48 4.12 -6.36 -12.65
C LYS A 48 3.35 -7.01 -11.52
N VAL A 49 2.34 -6.33 -10.98
CA VAL A 49 1.42 -6.93 -10.00
C VAL A 49 0.24 -7.51 -10.77
N PRO A 50 0.08 -8.84 -10.81
CA PRO A 50 -1.02 -9.44 -11.55
C PRO A 50 -2.35 -9.15 -10.84
N PRO A 51 -3.47 -9.07 -11.58
CA PRO A 51 -4.78 -8.74 -10.99
C PRO A 51 -5.22 -9.69 -9.86
N GLN A 52 -4.81 -10.96 -9.91
CA GLN A 52 -5.13 -11.92 -8.84
C GLN A 52 -4.41 -11.64 -7.51
N ASP A 53 -3.33 -10.86 -7.53
CA ASP A 53 -2.58 -10.48 -6.32
C ASP A 53 -3.09 -9.18 -5.70
N LEU A 54 -4.05 -8.51 -6.36
CA LEU A 54 -4.76 -7.34 -5.84
C LEU A 54 -5.85 -7.77 -4.84
N THR A 55 -5.42 -8.45 -3.77
CA THR A 55 -6.30 -8.96 -2.71
C THR A 55 -6.19 -8.13 -1.44
N ILE A 56 -7.22 -8.23 -0.60
CA ILE A 56 -7.22 -7.58 0.72
C ILE A 56 -6.07 -8.12 1.58
N GLU A 57 -5.79 -9.43 1.54
CA GLU A 57 -4.66 -9.99 2.29
C GLU A 57 -3.30 -9.40 1.89
N ASN A 58 -3.02 -9.27 0.60
CA ASN A 58 -1.72 -8.76 0.13
C ASN A 58 -1.55 -7.27 0.44
N PHE A 59 -2.65 -6.50 0.39
CA PHE A 59 -2.65 -5.06 0.60
C PHE A 59 -3.05 -4.66 2.03
N ARG A 60 -3.10 -5.61 2.97
CA ARG A 60 -3.56 -5.34 4.35
C ARG A 60 -2.63 -4.41 5.12
N SER A 61 -1.32 -4.53 4.93
CA SER A 61 -0.30 -3.79 5.68
C SER A 61 0.96 -3.59 4.85
N VAL A 62 1.83 -2.67 5.29
CA VAL A 62 3.12 -2.44 4.62
C VAL A 62 3.98 -3.70 4.68
N ASN A 63 3.93 -4.43 5.80
CA ASN A 63 4.68 -5.66 5.99
C ASN A 63 4.24 -6.77 5.01
N SER A 64 2.92 -6.92 4.81
CA SER A 64 2.37 -7.88 3.84
C SER A 64 2.79 -7.60 2.39
N LEU A 65 3.03 -6.34 2.04
CA LEU A 65 3.53 -5.95 0.72
C LEU A 65 5.04 -6.13 0.55
N SER A 66 5.78 -6.24 1.66
CA SER A 66 7.25 -6.38 1.67
C SER A 66 7.74 -7.81 1.91
N ALA A 67 6.83 -8.75 2.18
CA ALA A 67 7.11 -10.16 2.42
C ALA A 67 7.40 -10.92 1.10
#